data_AF-A0A529VZ96-F1
#
_entry.id   AF-A0A529VZ96-F1
#
_cell.length_a   1.000
_cell.length_b   1.000
_cell.length_c   1.000
_cell.angle_alpha   90.00
_cell.angle_beta   90.00
_cell.angle_gamma   90.00
#
_symmetry.space_group_name_H-M   'P 1'
#
loop_
_entity.id
_entity.type
_entity.pdbx_description
1 polymer ?
#
loop_
_entity_poly.entity_id
_entity_poly.type
_entity_poly.pdbx_seq_one_letter_code
_entity_poly.pdbx_strand_id
1 'polypeptide(L)'
;MKRAEIQKPGQRLFGLSTPLRAAVIPPLSAARWLLVLIAAAGVYFFHGFLFPVLAALVIAFASWPLYRRLLVAVGGNRTIGATLAILFILTFLVVPIALAGTYAINELREWVTWAIETNRHGAVTPGWIATMPVIGEWLNEQWTSYLGHPGGIGELIQAVSGSNIGNIYRGALAAGGSAFSLLLTLLFMMIALFFAYRDGESF
;
A
#
# COMPACT_ATOMS: atom_id res chain seq x y z
N MET A 1 -77.95 -22.81 -29.47
CA MET A 1 -77.57 -23.81 -30.51
C MET A 1 -76.05 -23.99 -30.50
N LYS A 2 -75.60 -25.23 -30.75
CA LYS A 2 -74.22 -25.73 -30.94
C LYS A 2 -73.31 -25.88 -29.72
N ARG A 3 -73.19 -27.15 -29.30
CA ARG A 3 -72.03 -27.76 -28.64
C ARG A 3 -70.80 -27.63 -29.55
N ALA A 4 -69.64 -27.38 -28.96
CA ALA A 4 -68.34 -27.60 -29.58
C ALA A 4 -67.51 -28.52 -28.67
N GLU A 5 -66.80 -29.43 -29.31
CA GLU A 5 -66.14 -30.64 -28.79
C GLU A 5 -65.05 -30.40 -27.75
N ILE A 6 -64.98 -31.31 -26.78
CA ILE A 6 -63.84 -31.45 -25.87
C ILE A 6 -62.79 -32.31 -26.58
N GLN A 7 -61.69 -31.66 -26.95
CA GLN A 7 -60.51 -32.24 -27.59
C GLN A 7 -59.73 -33.11 -26.58
N LYS A 8 -59.61 -34.42 -26.84
CA LYS A 8 -58.78 -35.35 -26.06
C LYS A 8 -57.29 -35.11 -26.37
N PRO A 9 -56.41 -34.97 -25.36
CA PRO A 9 -55.01 -34.67 -25.60
C PRO A 9 -54.16 -35.92 -25.87
N GLY A 10 -53.22 -35.75 -26.79
CA GLY A 10 -51.81 -35.90 -26.46
C GLY A 10 -51.23 -37.31 -26.58
N GLN A 11 -50.64 -37.56 -27.75
CA GLN A 11 -49.79 -38.70 -28.07
C GLN A 11 -48.66 -38.89 -27.05
N ARG A 12 -48.44 -40.15 -26.67
CA ARG A 12 -47.27 -40.64 -25.95
C ARG A 12 -46.03 -40.55 -26.85
N LEU A 13 -45.29 -39.43 -26.78
CA LEU A 13 -43.93 -39.32 -27.34
C LEU A 13 -42.93 -39.73 -26.26
N PHE A 14 -42.27 -40.85 -26.51
CA PHE A 14 -41.22 -41.46 -25.72
C PHE A 14 -40.16 -40.43 -25.25
N GLY A 15 -40.22 -40.07 -23.97
CA GLY A 15 -39.14 -39.37 -23.29
C GLY A 15 -38.02 -40.36 -22.97
N LEU A 16 -36.92 -40.27 -23.73
CA LEU A 16 -35.65 -40.87 -23.33
C LEU A 16 -35.16 -40.11 -22.09
N SER A 17 -35.30 -40.69 -20.91
CA SER A 17 -34.64 -40.20 -19.70
C SER A 17 -33.13 -40.43 -19.85
N THR A 18 -32.43 -39.43 -20.38
CA THR A 18 -30.96 -39.39 -20.31
C THR A 18 -30.58 -39.37 -18.83
N PRO A 19 -29.81 -40.34 -18.32
CA PRO A 19 -29.38 -40.30 -16.93
C PRO A 19 -28.50 -39.06 -16.75
N LEU A 20 -28.91 -38.16 -15.86
CA LEU A 20 -28.07 -37.06 -15.40
C LEU A 20 -26.75 -37.70 -14.92
N ARG A 21 -25.64 -37.46 -15.63
CA ARG A 21 -24.32 -37.82 -15.13
C ARG A 21 -24.14 -37.08 -13.81
N ALA A 22 -24.26 -37.80 -12.70
CA ALA A 22 -23.89 -37.29 -11.39
C ALA A 22 -22.45 -36.81 -11.47
N ALA A 23 -22.23 -35.53 -11.14
CA ALA A 23 -20.92 -34.92 -11.15
C ALA A 23 -19.96 -35.75 -10.28
N VAL A 24 -18.83 -36.16 -10.86
CA VAL A 24 -17.82 -37.09 -10.31
C VAL A 24 -17.02 -36.49 -9.14
N ILE A 25 -17.46 -35.36 -8.59
CA ILE A 25 -16.93 -34.81 -7.34
C ILE A 25 -18.14 -34.53 -6.43
N PRO A 26 -18.34 -35.28 -5.33
CA PRO A 26 -19.34 -34.90 -4.36
C PRO A 26 -19.03 -33.46 -3.91
N PRO A 27 -19.99 -32.51 -3.97
CA PRO A 27 -19.74 -31.08 -3.76
C PRO A 27 -19.08 -30.76 -2.40
N LEU A 28 -19.19 -31.69 -1.44
CA LEU A 28 -18.60 -31.61 -0.11
C LEU A 28 -17.06 -31.73 -0.10
N SER A 29 -16.44 -32.52 -0.99
CA SER A 29 -14.98 -32.67 -1.02
C SER A 29 -14.31 -31.47 -1.67
N ALA A 30 -14.86 -30.99 -2.80
CA ALA A 30 -14.44 -29.73 -3.43
C ALA A 30 -14.60 -28.55 -2.47
N ALA A 31 -15.72 -28.46 -1.74
CA ALA A 31 -15.94 -27.42 -0.74
C ALA A 31 -14.91 -27.47 0.40
N ARG A 32 -14.56 -28.66 0.90
CA ARG A 32 -13.52 -28.82 1.93
C ARG A 32 -12.15 -28.36 1.45
N TRP A 33 -11.75 -28.78 0.25
CA TRP A 33 -10.47 -28.34 -0.33
C TRP A 33 -10.45 -26.83 -0.59
N LEU A 34 -11.58 -26.26 -1.03
CA LEU A 34 -11.72 -24.82 -1.19
C LEU A 34 -11.56 -24.09 0.15
N LEU A 35 -12.19 -24.58 1.23
CA LEU A 35 -12.05 -24.01 2.57
C LEU A 35 -10.60 -24.07 3.07
N VAL A 36 -9.91 -25.19 2.86
CA VAL A 36 -8.49 -25.34 3.23
C VAL A 36 -7.61 -24.37 2.44
N LEU A 37 -7.85 -24.21 1.13
CA LEU A 37 -7.11 -23.26 0.30
C LEU A 37 -7.36 -21.81 0.73
N ILE A 38 -8.60 -21.45 1.05
CA ILE A 38 -8.94 -20.13 1.59
C ILE A 38 -8.26 -19.91 2.95
N ALA A 39 -8.26 -20.90 3.83
CA ALA A 39 -7.59 -20.81 5.13
C ALA A 39 -6.07 -20.66 4.98
N ALA A 40 -5.44 -21.44 4.11
CA ALA A 40 -4.00 -21.36 3.83
C ALA A 40 -3.62 -20.02 3.20
N ALA A 41 -4.40 -19.55 2.23
CA ALA A 41 -4.23 -18.21 1.63
C ALA A 41 -4.43 -17.12 2.68
N GLY A 42 -5.38 -17.29 3.61
CA GLY A 42 -5.58 -16.42 4.75
C GLY A 42 -4.34 -16.37 5.63
N VAL A 43 -3.81 -17.50 6.10
CA VAL A 43 -2.59 -17.54 6.92
C VAL A 43 -1.40 -16.91 6.19
N TYR A 44 -1.23 -17.22 4.91
CA TYR A 44 -0.19 -16.61 4.08
C TYR A 44 -0.39 -15.10 3.89
N PHE A 45 -1.62 -14.61 3.83
CA PHE A 45 -1.87 -13.16 3.80
C PHE A 45 -1.61 -12.52 5.17
N PHE A 46 -2.00 -13.20 6.25
CA PHE A 46 -1.92 -12.68 7.60
C PHE A 46 -0.50 -12.66 8.21
N HIS A 47 0.42 -13.49 7.73
CA HIS A 47 1.80 -13.53 8.26
C HIS A 47 2.50 -12.16 8.19
N GLY A 48 2.23 -11.37 7.14
CA GLY A 48 2.80 -10.03 6.97
C GLY A 48 2.31 -9.03 8.02
N PHE A 49 1.20 -9.31 8.70
CA PHE A 49 0.64 -8.45 9.73
C PHE A 49 1.09 -8.81 11.15
N LEU A 50 1.73 -9.97 11.35
CA LEU A 50 2.24 -10.37 12.66
C LEU A 50 3.26 -9.37 13.19
N PHE A 51 4.19 -8.91 12.34
CA PHE A 51 5.22 -7.95 12.74
C PHE A 51 4.64 -6.62 13.26
N PRO A 52 3.73 -5.92 12.54
CA PRO A 52 3.02 -4.76 13.07
C PRO A 52 2.34 -5.00 14.41
N VAL A 53 1.63 -6.12 14.57
CA VAL A 53 0.88 -6.43 15.79
C VAL A 53 1.83 -6.67 16.97
N LEU A 54 2.91 -7.41 16.75
CA LEU A 54 3.92 -7.65 17.78
C LEU A 54 4.62 -6.35 18.20
N ALA A 55 5.01 -5.51 17.24
CA ALA A 55 5.60 -4.20 17.54
C ALA A 55 4.63 -3.31 18.34
N ALA A 56 3.35 -3.30 17.96
CA ALA A 56 2.31 -2.59 18.69
C ALA A 56 2.15 -3.10 20.12
N LEU A 57 2.15 -4.43 20.33
CA LEU A 57 2.08 -5.02 21.67
C LEU A 57 3.29 -4.62 22.52
N VAL A 58 4.51 -4.68 21.99
CA VAL A 58 5.72 -4.25 22.70
C VAL A 58 5.60 -2.78 23.13
N ILE A 59 5.17 -1.90 22.23
CA ILE A 59 4.95 -0.48 22.52
C ILE A 59 3.86 -0.33 23.59
N ALA A 60 2.72 -1.02 23.45
CA ALA A 60 1.61 -0.97 24.39
C ALA A 60 2.05 -1.37 25.81
N PHE A 61 2.75 -2.49 25.94
CA PHE A 61 3.29 -2.95 27.22
C PHE A 61 4.28 -1.95 27.83
N ALA A 62 5.20 -1.42 27.03
CA ALA A 62 6.20 -0.46 27.50
C ALA A 62 5.59 0.87 27.97
N SER A 63 4.50 1.30 27.32
CA SER A 63 3.84 2.60 27.55
C SER A 63 2.62 2.53 28.47
N TRP A 64 2.18 1.32 28.84
CA TRP A 64 1.08 1.07 29.78
C TRP A 64 1.09 1.92 31.06
N PRO A 65 2.23 2.07 31.78
CA PRO A 65 2.24 2.88 33.01
C PRO A 65 1.94 4.37 32.75
N LEU A 66 2.35 4.90 31.59
CA LEU A 66 2.04 6.28 31.20
C LEU A 66 0.55 6.42 30.86
N TYR A 67 0.00 5.45 30.11
CA TYR A 67 -1.43 5.42 29.78
C TYR A 67 -2.32 5.34 31.02
N ARG A 68 -2.00 4.48 32.00
CA ARG A 68 -2.76 4.37 33.25
C ARG A 68 -2.77 5.67 34.06
N ARG A 69 -1.64 6.40 34.12
CA ARG A 69 -1.60 7.71 34.79
C ARG A 69 -2.57 8.71 34.14
N LEU A 70 -2.64 8.67 32.81
CA LEU A 70 -3.54 9.51 32.02
C LEU A 70 -5.01 9.12 32.22
N LEU A 71 -5.31 7.82 32.29
CA LEU A 71 -6.66 7.31 32.51
C LEU A 71 -7.19 7.63 33.92
N VAL A 72 -6.33 7.49 34.95
CA VAL A 72 -6.67 7.87 36.33
C VAL A 72 -6.93 9.38 36.43
N ALA A 73 -6.16 10.21 35.72
CA ALA A 73 -6.39 11.66 35.66
C ALA A 73 -7.74 12.04 35.01
N VAL A 74 -8.33 11.12 34.23
CA VAL A 74 -9.55 11.34 33.44
C VAL A 74 -10.79 10.68 34.08
N GLY A 75 -10.62 9.99 35.21
CA GLY A 75 -11.74 9.49 36.03
C GLY A 75 -12.54 8.34 35.40
N GLY A 76 -11.96 7.58 34.46
CA GLY A 76 -12.56 6.33 33.95
C GLY A 76 -13.73 6.50 32.95
N ASN A 77 -13.95 7.69 32.39
CA ASN A 77 -15.02 7.89 31.42
C ASN A 77 -14.67 7.31 30.03
N ARG A 78 -15.43 6.30 29.59
CA ARG A 78 -15.26 5.60 28.30
C ARG A 78 -15.25 6.52 27.09
N THR A 79 -16.03 7.61 27.10
CA THR A 79 -16.07 8.57 25.99
C THR A 79 -14.73 9.29 25.85
N ILE A 80 -14.11 9.66 26.97
CA ILE A 80 -12.82 10.35 26.97
C ILE A 80 -11.70 9.38 26.57
N GLY A 81 -11.78 8.10 26.97
CA GLY A 81 -10.87 7.07 26.48
C GLY A 81 -10.89 6.93 24.95
N ALA A 82 -12.08 6.91 24.34
CA ALA A 82 -12.21 6.88 22.89
C ALA A 82 -11.65 8.14 22.20
N THR A 83 -11.93 9.33 22.75
CA THR A 83 -11.39 10.60 22.23
C THR A 83 -9.87 10.67 22.35
N LEU A 84 -9.30 10.26 23.49
CA LEU A 84 -7.85 10.20 23.70
C LEU A 84 -7.17 9.24 22.73
N ALA A 85 -7.78 8.08 22.49
CA ALA A 85 -7.25 7.11 21.56
C ALA A 85 -7.26 7.63 20.11
N ILE A 86 -8.33 8.33 19.69
CA ILE A 86 -8.37 9.02 18.38
C ILE A 86 -7.34 10.15 18.31
N LEU A 87 -7.21 10.97 19.35
CA LEU A 87 -6.20 12.04 19.41
C LEU A 87 -4.78 11.48 19.33
N PHE A 88 -4.52 10.34 19.98
CA PHE A 88 -3.24 9.67 19.92
C PHE A 88 -2.93 9.18 18.50
N ILE A 89 -3.89 8.52 17.84
CA ILE A 89 -3.81 8.10 16.43
C ILE A 89 -3.49 9.30 15.52
N LEU A 90 -4.23 10.40 15.65
CA LEU A 90 -4.05 11.57 14.82
C LEU A 90 -2.67 12.21 15.05
N THR A 91 -2.29 12.39 16.31
CA THR A 91 -1.08 13.15 16.69
C THR A 91 0.20 12.37 16.44
N PHE A 92 0.23 11.08 16.76
CA PHE A 92 1.45 10.27 16.63
C PHE A 92 1.63 9.64 15.25
N LEU A 93 0.56 9.48 14.46
CA LEU A 93 0.65 8.83 13.15
C LEU A 93 0.25 9.75 12.00
N VAL A 94 -0.99 10.23 11.98
CA VAL A 94 -1.53 10.94 10.82
C VAL A 94 -0.77 12.24 10.58
N VAL A 95 -0.49 13.00 11.64
CA VAL A 95 0.22 14.28 11.54
C VAL A 95 1.67 14.10 11.04
N PRO A 96 2.53 13.26 11.65
CA PRO A 96 3.91 13.09 11.16
C PRO A 96 3.99 12.58 9.72
N ILE A 97 3.11 11.64 9.32
CA ILE A 97 3.08 11.11 7.96
C ILE A 97 2.61 12.18 6.97
N ALA A 98 1.55 12.92 7.31
CA ALA A 98 1.07 14.00 6.45
C ALA A 98 2.15 15.06 6.26
N LEU A 99 2.81 15.48 7.35
CA LEU A 99 3.93 16.43 7.27
C LEU A 99 5.06 15.89 6.40
N ALA A 100 5.57 14.68 6.68
CA ALA A 100 6.62 14.06 5.89
C ALA A 100 6.24 13.94 4.41
N GLY A 101 5.00 13.56 4.11
CA GLY A 101 4.46 13.49 2.76
C GLY A 101 4.44 14.85 2.08
N THR A 102 3.98 15.90 2.76
CA THR A 102 4.00 17.27 2.20
C THR A 102 5.42 17.77 1.92
N TYR A 103 6.37 17.52 2.83
CA TYR A 103 7.78 17.87 2.61
C TYR A 103 8.35 17.12 1.41
N ALA A 104 8.13 15.80 1.32
CA ALA A 104 8.62 14.99 0.21
C ALA A 104 8.04 15.42 -1.14
N ILE A 105 6.74 15.76 -1.20
CA ILE A 105 6.10 16.26 -2.43
C ILE A 105 6.66 17.62 -2.83
N ASN A 106 6.88 18.51 -1.86
CA ASN A 106 7.44 19.83 -2.13
C ASN A 106 8.87 19.74 -2.66
N GLU A 107 9.71 18.92 -2.02
CA GLU A 107 11.08 18.65 -2.47
C GLU A 107 11.06 18.06 -3.89
N LEU A 108 10.23 17.04 -4.14
CA LEU A 108 10.12 16.44 -5.46
C LEU A 108 9.68 17.46 -6.53
N ARG A 109 8.74 18.35 -6.20
CA ARG A 109 8.31 19.43 -7.11
C ARG A 109 9.46 20.37 -7.44
N GLU A 110 10.26 20.75 -6.45
CA GLU A 110 11.42 21.62 -6.65
C GLU A 110 12.46 20.94 -7.56
N TRP A 111 12.76 19.67 -7.31
CA TRP A 111 13.69 18.88 -8.14
C TRP A 111 13.20 18.71 -9.57
N VAL A 112 11.91 18.42 -9.76
CA VAL A 112 11.30 18.31 -11.10
C VAL A 112 11.32 19.64 -11.82
N THR A 113 11.03 20.74 -11.11
CA THR A 113 11.06 22.09 -11.69
C THR A 113 12.48 22.46 -12.12
N TRP A 114 13.47 22.21 -11.25
CA TRP A 114 14.88 22.40 -11.56
C TRP A 114 15.33 21.55 -12.75
N ALA A 115 14.90 20.28 -12.83
CA ALA A 115 15.24 19.40 -13.94
C ALA A 115 14.62 19.88 -15.26
N ILE A 116 13.37 20.33 -15.26
CA ILE A 116 12.71 20.88 -16.46
C ILE A 116 13.42 22.17 -16.90
N GLU A 117 13.75 23.05 -15.97
CA GLU A 117 14.40 24.33 -16.25
C GLU A 117 15.82 24.14 -16.78
N THR A 118 16.59 23.25 -16.15
CA THR A 118 17.92 22.82 -16.60
C THR A 118 17.85 22.19 -17.99
N ASN A 119 16.84 21.37 -18.27
CA ASN A 119 16.67 20.78 -19.59
C ASN A 119 16.31 21.81 -20.67
N ARG A 120 15.67 22.93 -20.30
CA ARG A 120 15.30 23.99 -21.25
C ARG A 120 16.46 24.92 -21.60
N HIS A 121 17.24 25.33 -20.59
CA HIS A 121 18.24 26.38 -20.75
C HIS A 121 19.69 25.87 -20.69
N GLY A 122 19.89 24.60 -20.29
CA GLY A 122 21.19 24.12 -19.81
C GLY A 122 21.48 24.66 -18.40
N ALA A 123 22.34 23.98 -17.66
CA ALA A 123 22.82 24.44 -16.36
C ALA A 123 24.34 24.51 -16.33
N VAL A 124 24.86 25.64 -15.85
CA VAL A 124 26.27 25.78 -15.51
C VAL A 124 26.62 24.85 -14.35
N THR A 125 27.85 24.34 -14.33
CA THR A 125 28.33 23.48 -13.26
C THR A 125 28.28 24.22 -11.92
N PRO A 126 27.59 23.69 -10.90
CA PRO A 126 27.62 24.24 -9.55
C PRO A 126 29.05 24.34 -9.00
N GLY A 127 29.38 25.45 -8.34
CA GLY A 127 30.73 25.69 -7.83
C GLY A 127 31.26 24.62 -6.87
N TRP A 128 30.37 23.97 -6.10
CA TRP A 128 30.75 22.87 -5.20
C TRP A 128 31.17 21.59 -5.93
N ILE A 129 30.67 21.36 -7.16
CA ILE A 129 31.07 20.22 -8.00
C ILE A 129 32.45 20.49 -8.58
N ALA A 130 32.64 21.68 -9.15
CA ALA A 130 33.90 22.07 -9.78
C ALA A 130 35.07 22.16 -8.79
N THR A 131 34.80 22.42 -7.51
CA THR A 131 35.83 22.60 -6.46
C THR A 131 36.18 21.31 -5.72
N MET A 132 35.62 20.16 -6.09
CA MET A 132 35.96 18.89 -5.43
C MET A 132 37.44 18.51 -5.65
N PRO A 133 38.17 18.11 -4.59
CA PRO A 133 39.54 17.64 -4.74
C PRO A 133 39.58 16.37 -5.60
N VAL A 134 40.64 16.21 -6.39
CA VAL A 134 40.91 15.05 -7.27
C VAL A 134 40.00 14.93 -8.50
N ILE A 135 38.70 15.16 -8.39
CA ILE A 135 37.72 14.88 -9.47
C ILE A 135 36.90 16.07 -9.96
N GLY A 136 37.07 17.27 -9.38
CA GLY A 136 36.22 18.43 -9.68
C GLY A 136 36.28 18.89 -11.14
N GLU A 137 37.46 18.88 -11.76
CA GLU A 137 37.64 19.30 -13.15
C GLU A 137 37.00 18.29 -14.13
N TRP A 138 37.22 17.00 -13.90
CA TRP A 138 36.55 15.94 -14.67
C TRP A 138 35.02 16.02 -14.55
N LEU A 139 34.49 16.19 -13.32
CA LEU A 139 33.05 16.37 -13.09
C LEU A 139 32.50 17.61 -13.79
N ASN A 140 33.26 18.70 -13.82
CA ASN A 140 32.90 19.92 -14.50
C ASN A 140 32.81 19.74 -16.03
N GLU A 141 33.75 19.01 -16.63
CA GLU A 141 33.69 18.66 -18.04
C GLU A 141 32.48 17.77 -18.36
N GLN A 142 32.24 16.73 -17.55
CA GLN A 142 31.07 15.86 -17.74
C GLN A 142 29.76 16.63 -17.58
N TRP A 143 29.65 17.50 -16.57
CA TRP A 143 28.48 18.33 -16.36
C TRP A 143 28.24 19.25 -17.57
N THR A 144 29.27 19.93 -18.04
CA THR A 144 29.14 20.83 -19.20
C THR A 144 28.75 20.06 -20.46
N SER A 145 29.31 18.86 -20.65
CA SER A 145 29.04 18.03 -21.83
C SER A 145 27.62 17.47 -21.87
N TYR A 146 27.00 17.15 -20.73
CA TYR A 146 25.68 16.49 -20.68
C TYR A 146 24.54 17.37 -20.17
N LEU A 147 24.84 18.40 -19.37
CA LEU A 147 23.86 19.27 -18.73
C LEU A 147 24.06 20.74 -19.14
N GLY A 148 25.14 21.08 -19.85
CA GLY A 148 25.46 22.45 -20.24
C GLY A 148 24.68 22.99 -21.45
N HIS A 149 23.86 22.17 -22.11
CA HIS A 149 23.07 22.56 -23.27
C HIS A 149 21.58 22.21 -23.12
N PRO A 150 20.68 22.93 -23.82
CA PRO A 150 19.28 22.56 -23.92
C PRO A 150 19.11 21.11 -24.39
N GLY A 151 18.18 20.38 -23.78
CA GLY A 151 17.89 18.98 -24.08
C GLY A 151 18.80 17.95 -23.38
N GLY A 152 19.86 18.37 -22.69
CA GLY A 152 20.87 17.48 -22.12
C GLY A 152 20.33 16.45 -21.10
N ILE A 153 19.37 16.83 -20.25
CA ILE A 153 18.72 15.88 -19.33
C ILE A 153 17.90 14.84 -20.11
N GLY A 154 17.21 15.27 -21.17
CA GLY A 154 16.47 14.36 -22.05
C GLY A 154 17.39 13.33 -22.72
N GLU A 155 18.55 13.77 -23.19
CA GLU A 155 19.58 12.90 -23.77
C GLU A 155 20.19 11.95 -22.74
N LEU A 156 20.48 12.42 -21.52
CA LEU A 156 20.92 11.58 -20.40
C LEU A 156 19.88 10.51 -20.05
N ILE A 157 18.60 10.90 -19.95
CA ILE A 157 17.50 9.96 -19.70
C ILE A 157 17.42 8.97 -20.85
N GLN A 158 17.57 9.39 -22.11
CA GLN A 158 17.60 8.48 -23.25
C GLN A 158 18.86 7.60 -23.29
N ALA A 159 20.02 8.07 -22.87
CA ALA A 159 21.26 7.28 -22.83
C ALA A 159 21.20 6.22 -21.73
N VAL A 160 20.68 6.59 -20.55
CA VAL A 160 20.51 5.69 -19.41
C VAL A 160 19.29 4.78 -19.58
N SER A 161 18.24 5.28 -20.22
CA SER A 161 16.94 4.58 -20.34
C SER A 161 16.63 4.09 -21.76
N GLY A 162 17.57 4.20 -22.70
CA GLY A 162 17.39 4.01 -24.16
C GLY A 162 16.90 2.64 -24.62
N SER A 163 16.68 1.73 -23.69
CA SER A 163 16.00 0.44 -23.89
C SER A 163 15.11 0.05 -22.70
N ASN A 164 15.09 0.84 -21.62
CA ASN A 164 14.61 0.43 -20.29
C ASN A 164 13.83 1.53 -19.56
N ILE A 165 13.01 2.32 -20.26
CA ILE A 165 11.98 3.17 -19.62
C ILE A 165 11.17 2.35 -18.59
N GLY A 166 10.98 1.06 -18.87
CA GLY A 166 10.38 0.10 -17.94
C GLY A 166 11.09 -0.02 -16.59
N ASN A 167 12.40 0.19 -16.49
CA ASN A 167 13.13 0.10 -15.22
C ASN A 167 12.89 1.32 -14.33
N ILE A 168 12.80 2.53 -14.90
CA ILE A 168 12.42 3.73 -14.13
C ILE A 168 11.00 3.58 -13.63
N TYR A 169 10.08 3.15 -14.50
CA TYR A 169 8.69 2.92 -14.12
C TYR A 169 8.56 1.83 -13.05
N ARG A 170 9.28 0.71 -13.18
CA ARG A 170 9.33 -0.36 -12.16
C ARG A 170 9.96 0.13 -10.86
N GLY A 171 10.99 0.98 -10.92
CA GLY A 171 11.60 1.60 -9.76
C GLY A 171 10.61 2.49 -9.01
N ALA A 172 9.88 3.34 -9.74
CA ALA A 172 8.81 4.16 -9.19
C ALA A 172 7.67 3.31 -8.59
N LEU A 173 7.25 2.24 -9.28
CA LEU A 173 6.24 1.31 -8.76
C LEU A 173 6.73 0.53 -7.54
N ALA A 174 7.99 0.10 -7.51
CA ALA A 174 8.57 -0.63 -6.39
C ALA A 174 8.74 0.29 -5.16
N ALA A 175 9.18 1.53 -5.38
CA ALA A 175 9.24 2.55 -4.33
C ALA A 175 7.84 2.88 -3.80
N GLY A 176 6.87 3.09 -4.70
CA GLY A 176 5.48 3.32 -4.34
C GLY A 176 4.86 2.14 -3.60
N GLY A 177 5.12 0.91 -4.05
CA GLY A 177 4.68 -0.32 -3.39
C GLY A 177 5.31 -0.50 -2.00
N SER A 178 6.59 -0.15 -1.84
CA SER A 178 7.28 -0.18 -0.56
C SER A 178 6.71 0.87 0.39
N ALA A 179 6.50 2.10 -0.08
CA ALA A 179 5.87 3.16 0.70
C ALA A 179 4.43 2.78 1.11
N PHE A 180 3.66 2.19 0.20
CA PHE A 180 2.33 1.67 0.50
C PHE A 180 2.36 0.55 1.54
N SER A 181 3.30 -0.39 1.42
CA SER A 181 3.51 -1.44 2.42
C SER A 181 3.84 -0.85 3.79
N LEU A 182 4.76 0.12 3.86
CA LEU A 182 5.11 0.80 5.12
C LEU A 182 3.90 1.50 5.73
N LEU A 183 3.11 2.21 4.91
CA LEU A 183 1.88 2.85 5.35
C LEU A 183 0.90 1.82 5.92
N LEU A 184 0.73 0.69 5.25
CA LEU A 184 -0.16 -0.38 5.70
C LEU A 184 0.35 -1.05 6.99
N THR A 185 1.66 -1.33 7.08
CA THR A 185 2.32 -1.82 8.30
C THR A 185 2.07 -0.87 9.47
N LEU A 186 2.26 0.43 9.28
CA LEU A 186 2.01 1.45 10.29
C LEU A 186 0.54 1.53 10.69
N LEU A 187 -0.38 1.48 9.71
CA LEU A 187 -1.82 1.49 9.95
C LEU A 187 -2.23 0.30 10.82
N PHE A 188 -1.80 -0.91 10.47
CA PHE A 188 -2.11 -2.12 11.26
C PHE A 188 -1.49 -2.10 12.64
N MET A 189 -0.22 -1.66 12.75
CA MET A 189 0.45 -1.46 14.04
C MET A 189 -0.37 -0.52 14.92
N MET A 190 -0.88 0.57 14.35
CA MET A 190 -1.67 1.54 15.09
C MET A 190 -3.04 0.99 15.51
N ILE A 191 -3.74 0.26 14.63
CA ILE A 191 -5.00 -0.40 14.99
C ILE A 191 -4.78 -1.39 16.14
N ALA A 192 -3.72 -2.20 16.07
CA ALA A 192 -3.37 -3.14 17.12
C ALA A 192 -3.01 -2.41 18.43
N LEU A 193 -2.24 -1.33 18.36
CA LEU A 193 -1.88 -0.50 19.51
C LEU A 193 -3.12 0.13 20.16
N PHE A 194 -4.06 0.59 19.34
CA PHE A 194 -5.36 1.11 19.79
C PHE A 194 -6.14 0.06 20.57
N PHE A 195 -6.30 -1.15 20.01
CA PHE A 195 -7.00 -2.24 20.71
C PHE A 195 -6.25 -2.64 21.99
N ALA A 196 -4.91 -2.68 21.96
CA ALA A 196 -4.11 -2.98 23.14
C ALA A 196 -4.30 -1.93 24.26
N TYR A 197 -4.37 -0.63 23.94
CA TYR A 197 -4.66 0.39 24.96
C TYR A 197 -6.12 0.40 25.42
N ARG A 198 -7.06 0.16 24.50
CA ARG A 198 -8.49 0.17 24.80
C ARG A 198 -8.91 -1.02 25.65
N ASP A 199 -8.45 -2.21 25.30
CA ASP A 199 -8.89 -3.49 25.88
C ASP A 199 -7.85 -4.10 26.83
N GLY A 200 -6.65 -3.52 26.95
CA GLY A 200 -5.59 -3.98 27.85
C GLY A 200 -5.93 -3.90 29.33
N GLU A 201 -6.98 -3.18 29.73
CA GLU A 201 -7.48 -3.25 31.12
C GLU A 201 -8.26 -4.54 31.41
N SER A 202 -8.62 -5.30 30.38
CA SER A 202 -9.35 -6.57 30.51
C SER A 202 -8.46 -7.83 30.47
N PHE A 203 -7.14 -7.64 30.29
CA PHE A 203 -6.11 -8.70 30.38
C PHE A 203 -5.39 -8.65 31.73
#